data_AF-A0AAD6U1U4-F1
#
_entry.id   AF-A0AAD6U1U4-F1
#
_cell.length_a   1.000
_cell.length_b   1.000
_cell.length_c   1.000
_cell.angle_alpha   90.00
_cell.angle_beta   90.00
_cell.angle_gamma   90.00
#
_symmetry.space_group_name_H-M   'P 1'
#
loop_
_entity.id
_entity.type
_entity.pdbx_description
1 polymer ?
#
loop_
_entity_poly.entity_id
_entity_poly.type
_entity_poly.pdbx_seq_one_letter_code
_entity_poly.pdbx_strand_id
1 'polypeptide(L)'
;MALARAPLRALHAPLLQIRHSSVISRTRSSQNPVIPAIPELFNPNFLDELIPPAKAPVQRQIKAPRNPMMDALCESSHRTTTENGAPAYNSTLSATLDAFQKLTPYSYGDSVGRLLERSWMEDPDLTLRIIWNLRSIHDGKGEREVFYRAFGWLYDNHPRTAITNLRLLTEPVGVKPKREVGLSHGYYKDLLNILALATVGELSNISKPATFLHNYPIKIHAKRAADPTREEEHDPKPNIKLDIDQLKSIVAFCDLSLNQYNC
;
A
#
# COMPACT_ATOMS: atom_id res chain seq x y z
N MET A 1 -10.20 82.52 -1.77
CA MET A 1 -11.62 82.89 -1.96
C MET A 1 -12.17 82.12 -3.16
N ALA A 2 -13.37 81.56 -2.99
CA ALA A 2 -14.32 81.13 -4.03
C ALA A 2 -13.95 79.96 -4.96
N LEU A 3 -14.39 78.76 -4.54
CA LEU A 3 -15.31 77.85 -5.24
C LEU A 3 -15.45 77.96 -6.77
N ALA A 4 -15.19 76.85 -7.47
CA ALA A 4 -16.08 76.39 -8.54
C ALA A 4 -15.95 74.87 -8.74
N ARG A 5 -16.91 74.13 -8.19
CA ARG A 5 -17.24 72.74 -8.53
C ARG A 5 -17.87 72.75 -9.92
N ALA A 6 -17.32 72.01 -10.88
CA ALA A 6 -17.98 71.65 -12.13
C ALA A 6 -18.44 70.18 -12.08
N PRO A 7 -19.64 69.85 -12.57
CA PRO A 7 -20.26 68.53 -12.39
C PRO A 7 -19.73 67.45 -13.36
N LEU A 8 -19.65 66.23 -12.83
CA LEU A 8 -19.33 64.98 -13.51
C LEU A 8 -20.30 64.72 -14.68
N ARG A 9 -19.80 64.80 -15.93
CA ARG A 9 -20.48 64.23 -17.09
C ARG A 9 -20.18 62.73 -17.16
N ALA A 10 -21.24 61.94 -17.10
CA ALA A 10 -21.23 60.50 -17.27
C ALA A 10 -20.68 60.10 -18.65
N LEU A 11 -19.56 59.37 -18.66
CA LEU A 11 -19.16 58.55 -19.80
C LEU A 11 -19.49 57.11 -19.44
N HIS A 12 -20.63 56.64 -19.96
CA HIS A 12 -21.06 55.25 -19.88
C HIS A 12 -20.18 54.45 -20.84
N ALA A 13 -19.17 53.76 -20.30
CA ALA A 13 -18.39 52.79 -21.07
C ALA A 13 -19.24 51.52 -21.27
N PRO A 14 -19.37 51.00 -22.51
CA PRO A 14 -20.11 49.76 -22.73
C PRO A 14 -19.39 48.60 -22.06
N LEU A 15 -20.09 47.91 -21.16
CA LEU A 15 -19.66 46.64 -20.59
C LEU A 15 -19.44 45.64 -21.74
N LEU A 16 -18.17 45.39 -22.08
CA LEU A 16 -17.78 44.21 -22.85
C LEU A 16 -18.10 42.98 -21.98
N GLN A 17 -19.32 42.44 -22.14
CA GLN A 17 -19.62 41.08 -21.72
C GLN A 17 -18.70 40.13 -22.49
N ILE A 18 -17.62 39.70 -21.84
CA ILE A 18 -16.86 38.53 -22.26
C ILE A 18 -17.81 37.35 -22.10
N ARG A 19 -18.51 37.01 -23.20
CA ARG A 19 -19.19 35.73 -23.32
C ARG A 19 -18.10 34.68 -23.30
N HIS A 20 -17.88 34.04 -22.16
CA HIS A 20 -17.19 32.77 -22.09
C HIS A 20 -18.06 31.74 -22.82
N SER A 21 -17.97 31.69 -24.15
CA SER A 21 -18.40 30.54 -24.92
C SER A 21 -17.35 29.45 -24.74
N SER A 22 -17.27 28.88 -23.53
CA SER A 22 -16.57 27.62 -23.32
C SER A 22 -17.48 26.50 -23.82
N VAL A 23 -17.64 26.42 -25.14
CA VAL A 23 -17.93 25.14 -25.77
C VAL A 23 -16.65 24.32 -25.60
N ILE A 24 -16.51 23.72 -24.42
CA ILE A 24 -15.54 22.64 -24.22
C ILE A 24 -16.04 21.53 -25.13
N SER A 25 -15.40 21.42 -26.29
CA SER A 25 -15.58 20.29 -27.20
C SER A 25 -15.38 19.01 -26.39
N ARG A 26 -16.48 18.29 -26.11
CA ARG A 26 -16.47 17.00 -25.40
C ARG A 26 -15.93 15.86 -26.28
N THR A 27 -15.25 16.17 -27.38
CA THR A 27 -15.04 15.25 -28.50
C THR A 27 -13.57 14.90 -28.75
N ARG A 28 -12.70 14.99 -27.73
CA ARG A 28 -11.29 14.56 -27.81
C ARG A 28 -10.99 13.22 -27.14
N SER A 29 -11.97 12.55 -26.50
CA SER A 29 -11.72 11.34 -25.70
C SER A 29 -11.88 10.01 -26.44
N SER A 30 -12.03 10.00 -27.77
CA SER A 30 -12.22 8.77 -28.56
C SER A 30 -11.04 8.43 -29.47
N GLN A 31 -9.86 9.04 -29.27
CA GLN A 31 -8.66 8.56 -29.96
C GLN A 31 -8.31 7.22 -29.33
N ASN A 32 -8.30 6.16 -30.15
CA ASN A 32 -7.78 4.87 -29.73
C ASN A 32 -6.32 5.13 -29.31
N PRO A 33 -5.94 4.95 -28.03
CA PRO A 33 -4.59 5.24 -27.59
C PRO A 33 -3.66 4.23 -28.29
N VAL A 34 -3.04 4.66 -29.38
CA VAL A 34 -2.00 3.89 -30.05
C VAL A 34 -0.77 4.04 -29.17
N ILE A 35 -0.57 3.06 -28.27
CA ILE A 35 0.68 2.94 -27.53
C ILE A 35 1.78 2.81 -28.59
N PRO A 36 2.79 3.70 -28.60
CA PRO A 36 3.90 3.56 -29.54
C PRO A 36 4.51 2.17 -29.37
N ALA A 37 4.88 1.52 -30.47
CA ALA A 37 5.53 0.22 -30.39
C ALA A 37 6.89 0.39 -29.70
N ILE A 38 7.01 -0.13 -28.48
CA ILE A 38 8.27 -0.16 -27.71
C ILE A 38 8.75 -1.62 -27.75
N PRO A 39 9.50 -2.04 -28.79
CA PRO A 39 9.92 -3.43 -28.96
C PRO A 39 10.79 -3.92 -27.79
N GLU A 40 11.53 -3.00 -27.16
CA GLU A 40 12.40 -3.27 -26.01
C GLU A 40 11.64 -3.87 -24.81
N LEU A 41 10.37 -3.50 -24.60
CA LEU A 41 9.54 -4.03 -23.51
C LEU A 41 9.26 -5.53 -23.65
N PHE A 42 9.37 -6.09 -24.86
CA PHE A 42 9.14 -7.50 -25.13
C PHE A 42 10.42 -8.34 -25.07
N ASN A 43 11.58 -7.72 -24.85
CA ASN A 43 12.84 -8.43 -24.72
C ASN A 43 12.87 -9.16 -23.36
N PRO A 44 13.09 -10.49 -23.32
CA PRO A 44 13.11 -11.23 -22.05
C PRO A 44 14.25 -10.77 -21.13
N ASN A 45 15.34 -10.26 -21.71
CA ASN A 45 16.52 -9.76 -20.98
C ASN A 45 16.40 -8.27 -20.62
N PHE A 46 15.28 -7.60 -20.91
CA PHE A 46 15.13 -6.15 -20.70
C PHE A 46 15.36 -5.74 -19.24
N LEU A 47 14.86 -6.53 -18.29
CA LEU A 47 15.09 -6.25 -16.87
C LEU A 47 16.54 -6.43 -16.45
N ASP A 48 17.30 -7.29 -17.11
CA ASP A 48 18.73 -7.49 -16.83
C ASP A 48 19.57 -6.31 -17.36
N GLU A 49 19.16 -5.75 -18.50
CA GLU A 49 19.78 -4.55 -19.07
C GLU A 49 19.50 -3.30 -18.22
N LEU A 50 18.27 -3.14 -17.74
CA LEU A 50 17.89 -1.98 -16.93
C LEU A 50 18.38 -2.07 -15.48
N ILE A 51 18.29 -3.26 -14.88
CA ILE A 51 18.55 -3.49 -13.45
C ILE A 51 19.38 -4.77 -13.31
N PRO A 52 20.71 -4.66 -13.44
CA PRO A 52 21.59 -5.82 -13.35
C PRO A 52 21.43 -6.51 -11.99
N PRO A 53 21.44 -7.85 -11.95
CA PRO A 53 21.28 -8.59 -10.70
C PRO A 53 22.45 -8.27 -9.74
N ALA A 54 22.11 -8.00 -8.48
CA ALA A 54 23.11 -7.84 -7.44
C ALA A 54 23.83 -9.18 -7.21
N LYS A 55 25.17 -9.19 -7.14
CA LYS A 55 25.94 -10.38 -6.75
C LYS A 55 25.47 -10.83 -5.36
N ALA A 56 24.88 -12.00 -5.25
CA ALA A 56 24.27 -12.50 -4.02
C ALA A 56 25.30 -12.59 -2.87
N PRO A 57 25.10 -11.89 -1.74
CA PRO A 57 25.70 -12.29 -0.49
C PRO A 57 24.79 -13.34 0.14
N VAL A 58 24.99 -14.61 -0.19
CA VAL A 58 24.30 -15.72 0.49
C VAL A 58 24.95 -15.93 1.85
N GLN A 59 24.50 -15.18 2.86
CA GLN A 59 24.82 -15.44 4.26
C GLN A 59 23.52 -15.49 5.05
N ARG A 60 22.87 -16.66 5.03
CA ARG A 60 21.87 -17.00 6.05
C ARG A 60 22.56 -16.89 7.41
N GLN A 61 22.12 -15.96 8.24
CA GLN A 61 22.72 -15.71 9.54
C GLN A 61 22.69 -16.99 10.39
N ILE A 62 23.87 -17.50 10.72
CA ILE A 62 24.03 -18.56 11.71
C ILE A 62 23.66 -17.92 13.05
N LYS A 63 22.52 -18.30 13.63
CA LYS A 63 22.08 -17.79 14.95
C LYS A 63 23.20 -18.03 15.95
N ALA A 64 23.73 -16.94 16.52
CA ALA A 64 24.74 -16.96 17.57
C ALA A 64 24.30 -17.85 18.74
N PRO A 65 25.25 -18.45 19.51
CA PRO A 65 24.91 -19.27 20.66
C PRO A 65 24.06 -18.47 21.66
N ARG A 66 22.87 -18.99 21.95
CA ARG A 66 21.90 -18.37 22.85
C ARG A 66 22.28 -18.61 24.31
N ASN A 67 22.38 -17.52 25.07
CA ASN A 67 22.54 -17.58 26.52
C ASN A 67 21.15 -17.53 27.17
N PRO A 68 20.71 -18.57 27.91
CA PRO A 68 19.35 -18.66 28.43
C PRO A 68 18.97 -17.51 29.38
N MET A 69 19.94 -16.99 30.12
CA MET A 69 19.73 -15.82 30.99
C MET A 69 19.49 -14.52 30.20
N MET A 70 20.21 -14.30 29.10
CA MET A 70 19.99 -13.12 28.25
C MET A 70 18.68 -13.22 27.49
N ASP A 71 18.29 -14.42 27.06
CA ASP A 71 16.98 -14.66 26.43
C ASP A 71 15.84 -14.35 27.40
N ALA A 72 15.92 -14.81 28.66
CA ALA A 72 14.92 -14.52 29.69
C ALA A 72 14.82 -13.02 30.01
N LEU A 73 15.95 -12.30 30.02
CA LEU A 73 15.96 -10.85 30.22
C LEU A 73 15.29 -10.12 29.04
N CYS A 74 15.64 -10.48 27.80
CA CYS A 74 14.99 -9.96 26.60
C CYS A 74 13.47 -10.22 26.61
N GLU A 75 13.04 -11.42 27.01
CA GLU A 75 11.63 -11.83 27.11
C GLU A 75 10.88 -11.11 28.25
N SER A 76 11.57 -10.69 29.31
CA SER A 76 10.94 -9.85 30.34
C SER A 76 10.79 -8.40 29.89
N SER A 77 11.74 -7.90 29.08
CA SER A 77 11.88 -6.48 28.73
C SER A 77 10.78 -5.94 27.80
N HIS A 78 10.21 -6.79 26.96
CA HIS A 78 9.22 -6.39 25.95
C HIS A 78 7.76 -6.43 26.44
N ARG A 79 7.53 -6.70 27.72
CA ARG A 79 6.19 -6.70 28.30
C ARG A 79 5.69 -5.27 28.50
N THR A 80 4.46 -5.01 28.08
CA THR A 80 3.78 -3.72 28.23
C THR A 80 2.33 -3.95 28.63
N THR A 81 1.63 -2.90 29.06
CA THR A 81 0.17 -2.94 29.20
C THR A 81 -0.48 -2.21 28.04
N THR A 82 -1.67 -2.65 27.64
CA THR A 82 -2.53 -1.89 26.72
C THR A 82 -3.13 -0.68 27.43
N GLU A 83 -3.80 0.21 26.69
CA GLU A 83 -4.54 1.35 27.24
C GLU A 83 -5.58 0.93 28.30
N ASN A 84 -6.12 -0.28 28.18
CA ASN A 84 -7.08 -0.86 29.12
C ASN A 84 -6.40 -1.63 30.28
N GLY A 85 -5.08 -1.51 30.46
CA GLY A 85 -4.33 -2.16 31.53
C GLY A 85 -4.10 -3.68 31.36
N ALA A 86 -4.48 -4.26 30.23
CA ALA A 86 -4.27 -5.69 29.97
C ALA A 86 -2.80 -5.98 29.59
N PRO A 87 -2.23 -7.13 30.01
CA PRO A 87 -0.86 -7.49 29.64
C PRO A 87 -0.73 -7.72 28.13
N ALA A 88 0.31 -7.15 27.54
CA ALA A 88 0.64 -7.20 26.12
C ALA A 88 2.16 -7.19 25.90
N TYR A 89 2.57 -7.31 24.64
CA TYR A 89 3.98 -7.24 24.24
C TYR A 89 4.20 -6.06 23.30
N ASN A 90 5.27 -5.29 23.53
CA ASN A 90 5.69 -4.19 22.65
C ASN A 90 6.49 -4.69 21.42
N SER A 91 7.00 -5.92 21.49
CA SER A 91 7.76 -6.61 20.44
C SER A 91 7.72 -8.12 20.70
N THR A 92 7.84 -8.90 19.65
CA THR A 92 7.87 -10.37 19.65
C THR A 92 9.29 -10.93 19.60
N LEU A 93 10.31 -10.07 19.66
CA LEU A 93 11.74 -10.42 19.51
C LEU A 93 12.14 -10.96 18.12
N SER A 94 11.20 -11.09 17.19
CA SER A 94 11.45 -11.31 15.76
C SER A 94 10.96 -10.09 14.98
N ALA A 95 11.84 -9.52 14.15
CA ALA A 95 11.52 -8.37 13.32
C ALA A 95 10.48 -8.72 12.25
N THR A 96 10.52 -9.94 11.70
CA THR A 96 9.50 -10.41 10.73
C THR A 96 8.12 -10.48 11.35
N LEU A 97 8.00 -11.06 12.55
CA LEU A 97 6.72 -11.15 13.25
C LEU A 97 6.25 -9.76 13.73
N ASP A 98 7.17 -8.90 14.17
CA ASP A 98 6.87 -7.50 14.49
C ASP A 98 6.35 -6.74 13.27
N ALA A 99 6.95 -6.90 12.09
CA ALA A 99 6.47 -6.30 10.86
C ALA A 99 5.06 -6.83 10.52
N PHE A 100 4.85 -8.15 10.60
CA PHE A 100 3.54 -8.74 10.38
C PHE A 100 2.46 -8.16 11.31
N GLN A 101 2.75 -7.96 12.59
CA GLN A 101 1.77 -7.42 13.55
C GLN A 101 1.59 -5.91 13.42
N LYS A 102 2.69 -5.15 13.34
CA LYS A 102 2.68 -3.69 13.42
C LYS A 102 2.25 -3.01 12.12
N LEU A 103 2.47 -3.64 10.96
CA LEU A 103 1.99 -3.11 9.67
C LEU A 103 0.45 -3.12 9.64
N THR A 104 -0.10 -1.95 9.92
CA THR A 104 -1.51 -1.64 10.12
C THR A 104 -1.84 -0.32 9.43
N PRO A 105 -3.12 0.00 9.16
CA PRO A 105 -3.50 1.25 8.51
C PRO A 105 -3.17 2.50 9.34
N TYR A 106 -2.78 2.33 10.61
CA TYR A 106 -2.29 3.39 11.48
C TYR A 106 -0.75 3.59 11.39
N SER A 107 -0.06 2.78 10.59
CA SER A 107 1.38 2.90 10.36
C SER A 107 1.66 3.93 9.28
N TYR A 108 2.33 5.03 9.63
CA TYR A 108 2.64 6.14 8.74
C TYR A 108 4.12 6.53 8.82
N GLY A 109 4.62 7.13 7.74
CA GLY A 109 5.99 7.63 7.65
C GLY A 109 7.03 6.54 7.83
N ASP A 110 8.11 6.88 8.55
CA ASP A 110 9.31 6.06 8.67
C ASP A 110 9.10 4.73 9.42
N SER A 111 7.96 4.56 10.10
CA SER A 111 7.68 3.32 10.83
C SER A 111 7.58 2.11 9.89
N VAL A 112 6.98 2.29 8.70
CA VAL A 112 6.81 1.22 7.72
C VAL A 112 8.16 0.79 7.15
N GLY A 113 8.97 1.75 6.70
CA GLY A 113 10.30 1.48 6.15
C GLY A 113 11.22 0.81 7.17
N ARG A 114 11.23 1.28 8.41
CA ARG A 114 12.06 0.69 9.48
C ARG A 114 11.65 -0.73 9.85
N LEU A 115 10.35 -1.03 9.85
CA LEU A 115 9.86 -2.39 10.12
C LEU A 115 10.28 -3.34 8.99
N LEU A 116 10.13 -2.90 7.73
CA LEU A 116 10.47 -3.69 6.55
C LEU A 116 11.98 -3.89 6.42
N GLU A 117 12.79 -2.87 6.68
CA GLU A 117 14.25 -2.98 6.68
C GLU A 117 14.74 -4.02 7.70
N ARG A 118 14.22 -3.95 8.94
CA ARG A 118 14.59 -4.91 9.99
C ARG A 118 14.12 -6.32 9.67
N SER A 119 12.89 -6.48 9.14
CA SER A 119 12.40 -7.80 8.77
C SER A 119 13.14 -8.37 7.57
N TRP A 120 13.52 -7.53 6.59
CA TRP A 120 14.25 -7.97 5.40
C TRP A 120 15.65 -8.46 5.74
N MET A 121 16.32 -7.81 6.71
CA MET A 121 17.61 -8.26 7.22
C MET A 121 17.54 -9.58 7.99
N GLU A 122 16.39 -9.90 8.60
CA GLU A 122 16.17 -11.19 9.28
C GLU A 122 15.82 -12.29 8.27
N ASP A 123 14.81 -12.05 7.43
CA ASP A 123 14.36 -12.96 6.39
C ASP A 123 13.68 -12.18 5.23
N PRO A 124 14.34 -12.04 4.07
CA PRO A 124 13.80 -11.30 2.94
C PRO A 124 12.60 -12.02 2.29
N ASP A 125 12.59 -13.35 2.28
CA ASP A 125 11.53 -14.14 1.67
C ASP A 125 10.24 -14.03 2.50
N LEU A 126 10.34 -14.14 3.82
CA LEU A 126 9.21 -13.90 4.73
C LEU A 126 8.72 -12.46 4.64
N THR A 127 9.63 -11.49 4.54
CA THR A 127 9.25 -10.07 4.42
C THR A 127 8.45 -9.82 3.15
N LEU A 128 8.90 -10.37 2.02
CA LEU A 128 8.16 -10.26 0.75
C LEU A 128 6.76 -10.88 0.88
N ARG A 129 6.64 -12.03 1.55
CA ARG A 129 5.34 -12.66 1.83
C ARG A 129 4.45 -11.78 2.71
N ILE A 130 5.01 -11.09 3.71
CA ILE A 130 4.28 -10.12 4.52
C ILE A 130 3.76 -8.97 3.67
N ILE A 131 4.57 -8.43 2.75
CA ILE A 131 4.15 -7.34 1.83
C ILE A 131 2.96 -7.79 0.97
N TRP A 132 3.01 -8.97 0.37
CA TRP A 132 1.89 -9.49 -0.44
C TRP A 132 0.65 -9.83 0.39
N ASN A 133 0.85 -10.32 1.62
CA ASN A 133 -0.22 -10.53 2.57
C ASN A 133 -0.92 -9.22 2.99
N LEU A 134 -0.21 -8.08 3.02
CA LEU A 134 -0.87 -6.80 3.23
C LEU A 134 -1.90 -6.54 2.13
N ARG A 135 -1.57 -6.83 0.87
CA ARG A 135 -2.48 -6.53 -0.24
C ARG A 135 -3.61 -7.51 -0.38
N SER A 136 -3.32 -8.80 -0.23
CA SER A 136 -4.23 -9.89 -0.61
C SER A 136 -5.63 -9.67 -0.03
N ILE A 137 -6.61 -9.45 -0.91
CA ILE A 137 -8.02 -9.21 -0.53
C ILE A 137 -8.67 -10.48 0.01
N HIS A 138 -8.23 -11.62 -0.51
CA HIS A 138 -8.87 -12.89 -0.27
C HIS A 138 -8.27 -13.63 0.92
N ASP A 139 -6.94 -13.59 1.04
CA ASP A 139 -6.18 -14.45 1.94
C ASP A 139 -5.24 -13.65 2.87
N GLY A 140 -5.37 -12.33 2.89
CA GLY A 140 -4.51 -11.46 3.70
C GLY A 140 -5.27 -10.32 4.37
N LYS A 141 -4.54 -9.27 4.77
CA LYS A 141 -5.12 -8.16 5.54
C LYS A 141 -5.97 -7.20 4.69
N GLY A 142 -5.77 -7.16 3.37
CA GLY A 142 -6.48 -6.24 2.48
C GLY A 142 -6.14 -4.75 2.68
N GLU A 143 -5.00 -4.46 3.30
CA GLU A 143 -4.52 -3.12 3.65
C GLU A 143 -3.91 -2.41 2.44
N ARG A 144 -4.79 -1.80 1.63
CA ARG A 144 -4.44 -1.16 0.35
C ARG A 144 -3.32 -0.11 0.46
N GLU A 145 -3.42 0.83 1.41
CA GLU A 145 -2.48 1.96 1.49
C GLU A 145 -1.14 1.58 2.11
N VAL A 146 -1.17 0.72 3.12
CA VAL A 146 0.05 0.18 3.74
C VAL A 146 0.80 -0.66 2.70
N PHE A 147 0.09 -1.41 1.87
CA PHE A 147 0.69 -2.13 0.76
C PHE A 147 1.40 -1.19 -0.21
N TYR A 148 0.79 -0.10 -0.67
CA TYR A 148 1.46 0.79 -1.62
C TYR A 148 2.74 1.41 -1.05
N ARG A 149 2.74 1.77 0.23
CA ARG A 149 3.95 2.26 0.91
C ARG A 149 5.02 1.19 1.06
N ALA A 150 4.60 -0.02 1.43
CA ALA A 150 5.50 -1.16 1.54
C ALA A 150 6.09 -1.56 0.17
N PHE A 151 5.27 -1.49 -0.88
CA PHE A 151 5.69 -1.68 -2.25
C PHE A 151 6.63 -0.56 -2.73
N GLY A 152 6.39 0.70 -2.33
CA GLY A 152 7.31 1.81 -2.57
C GLY A 152 8.67 1.60 -1.92
N TRP A 153 8.68 1.20 -0.64
CA TRP A 153 9.92 0.82 0.03
C TRP A 153 10.64 -0.34 -0.69
N LEU A 154 9.89 -1.36 -1.12
CA LEU A 154 10.44 -2.49 -1.88
C LEU A 154 11.01 -2.04 -3.23
N TYR A 155 10.34 -1.12 -3.91
CA TYR A 155 10.79 -0.56 -5.19
C TYR A 155 12.07 0.26 -5.02
N ASP A 156 12.16 1.07 -3.98
CA ASP A 156 13.34 1.91 -3.71
C ASP A 156 14.58 1.10 -3.31
N ASN A 157 14.41 0.02 -2.54
CA ASN A 157 15.52 -0.78 -2.00
C ASN A 157 15.83 -2.03 -2.84
N HIS A 158 14.81 -2.65 -3.43
CA HIS A 158 14.87 -3.92 -4.16
C HIS A 158 14.04 -3.87 -5.46
N PRO A 159 14.37 -2.97 -6.40
CA PRO A 159 13.53 -2.67 -7.57
C PRO A 159 13.31 -3.89 -8.47
N ARG A 160 14.34 -4.74 -8.64
CA ARG A 160 14.26 -5.98 -9.44
C ARG A 160 13.21 -6.94 -8.86
N THR A 161 13.24 -7.14 -7.54
CA THR A 161 12.28 -7.98 -6.83
C THR A 161 10.87 -7.40 -6.90
N ALA A 162 10.71 -6.08 -6.75
CA ALA A 162 9.42 -5.41 -6.87
C ALA A 162 8.80 -5.60 -8.28
N ILE A 163 9.57 -5.36 -9.34
CA ILE A 163 9.12 -5.44 -10.74
C ILE A 163 8.81 -6.88 -11.15
N THR A 164 9.66 -7.84 -10.75
CA THR A 164 9.44 -9.26 -11.10
C THR A 164 8.15 -9.82 -10.49
N ASN A 165 7.80 -9.37 -9.29
CA ASN A 165 6.63 -9.86 -8.55
C ASN A 165 5.34 -9.06 -8.84
N LEU A 166 5.38 -7.99 -9.63
CA LEU A 166 4.20 -7.16 -9.97
C LEU A 166 3.06 -7.98 -10.61
N ARG A 167 3.40 -9.04 -11.35
CA ARG A 167 2.44 -9.99 -11.94
C ARG A 167 1.49 -10.62 -10.94
N LEU A 168 1.90 -10.76 -9.67
CA LEU A 168 1.09 -11.34 -8.59
C LEU A 168 -0.19 -10.51 -8.28
N LEU A 169 -0.22 -9.24 -8.70
CA LEU A 169 -1.42 -8.40 -8.56
C LEU A 169 -2.52 -8.76 -9.57
N THR A 170 -2.15 -9.33 -10.72
CA THR A 170 -3.06 -9.59 -11.83
C THR A 170 -3.27 -11.06 -12.11
N GLU A 171 -2.24 -11.88 -11.92
CA GLU A 171 -2.32 -13.30 -12.20
C GLU A 171 -3.20 -14.00 -11.15
N PRO A 172 -4.00 -15.01 -11.56
CA PRO A 172 -4.81 -15.81 -10.66
C PRO A 172 -3.90 -16.82 -9.93
N VAL A 173 -3.19 -16.36 -8.91
CA VAL A 173 -2.21 -17.18 -8.20
C VAL A 173 -2.95 -17.99 -7.11
N GLY A 174 -3.82 -17.42 -6.28
CA GLY A 174 -4.34 -18.09 -5.07
C GLY A 174 -5.23 -19.32 -5.30
N VAL A 175 -4.91 -20.47 -4.73
CA VAL A 175 -5.71 -21.70 -4.82
C VAL A 175 -6.87 -21.66 -3.83
N LYS A 176 -8.11 -21.79 -4.31
CA LYS A 176 -9.28 -22.01 -3.43
C LYS A 176 -9.81 -23.43 -3.60
N PRO A 177 -10.07 -24.18 -2.52
CA PRO A 177 -10.54 -25.57 -2.63
C PRO A 177 -11.91 -25.71 -3.32
N LYS A 178 -12.67 -24.61 -3.46
CA LYS A 178 -14.00 -24.57 -4.10
C LYS A 178 -14.02 -23.90 -5.48
N ARG A 179 -12.89 -23.43 -6.01
CA ARG A 179 -12.84 -22.76 -7.33
C ARG A 179 -11.65 -23.29 -8.12
N GLU A 180 -11.91 -23.70 -9.35
CA GLU A 180 -10.91 -24.22 -10.29
C GLU A 180 -9.89 -23.16 -10.72
N VAL A 181 -10.28 -21.88 -10.65
CA VAL A 181 -9.42 -20.75 -11.03
C VAL A 181 -9.02 -19.98 -9.79
N GLY A 182 -7.72 -19.74 -9.65
CA GLY A 182 -7.19 -18.98 -8.55
C GLY A 182 -7.58 -17.50 -8.57
N LEU A 183 -7.42 -16.80 -7.45
CA LEU A 183 -7.65 -15.35 -7.40
C LEU A 183 -6.34 -14.59 -7.28
N SER A 184 -6.30 -13.41 -7.90
CA SER A 184 -5.18 -12.49 -7.77
C SER A 184 -5.11 -11.91 -6.36
N HIS A 185 -3.90 -11.56 -5.90
CA HIS A 185 -3.74 -10.82 -4.64
C HIS A 185 -4.26 -9.39 -4.77
N GLY A 186 -4.12 -8.82 -5.97
CA GLY A 186 -4.50 -7.45 -6.28
C GLY A 186 -5.92 -7.28 -6.82
N TYR A 187 -6.30 -6.02 -6.90
CA TYR A 187 -7.47 -5.51 -7.60
C TYR A 187 -7.03 -4.88 -8.92
N TYR A 188 -7.94 -4.82 -9.89
CA TYR A 188 -7.63 -4.32 -11.24
C TYR A 188 -7.08 -2.88 -11.27
N LYS A 189 -7.31 -2.06 -10.22
CA LYS A 189 -6.78 -0.68 -10.12
C LYS A 189 -5.38 -0.59 -9.53
N ASP A 190 -4.82 -1.66 -8.97
CA ASP A 190 -3.61 -1.54 -8.18
C ASP A 190 -2.40 -1.13 -9.01
N LEU A 191 -2.24 -1.72 -10.20
CA LEU A 191 -1.17 -1.32 -11.13
C LEU A 191 -1.27 0.17 -11.48
N LEU A 192 -2.48 0.64 -11.76
CA LEU A 192 -2.73 2.05 -12.06
C LEU A 192 -2.44 2.95 -10.86
N ASN A 193 -2.83 2.53 -9.66
CA ASN A 193 -2.58 3.30 -8.44
C ASN A 193 -1.09 3.34 -8.11
N ILE A 194 -0.35 2.23 -8.24
CA ILE A 194 1.10 2.20 -8.07
C ILE A 194 1.76 3.17 -9.04
N LEU A 195 1.38 3.12 -10.32
CA LEU A 195 1.93 4.00 -11.34
C LEU A 195 1.62 5.47 -11.04
N ALA A 196 0.37 5.79 -10.69
CA ALA A 196 -0.02 7.16 -10.36
C ALA A 196 0.66 7.70 -9.10
N LEU A 197 0.84 6.86 -8.07
CA LEU A 197 1.59 7.23 -6.87
C LEU A 197 3.07 7.45 -7.20
N ALA A 198 3.66 6.61 -8.05
CA ALA A 198 5.04 6.77 -8.50
C ALA A 198 5.24 8.09 -9.28
N THR A 199 4.32 8.46 -10.17
CA THR A 199 4.43 9.70 -10.96
C THR A 199 4.24 10.96 -10.14
N VAL A 200 3.44 10.90 -9.07
CA VAL A 200 3.24 12.01 -8.13
C VAL A 200 4.38 12.09 -7.09
N GLY A 201 5.24 11.06 -6.99
CA GLY A 201 6.26 10.97 -5.94
C GLY A 201 5.67 10.64 -4.57
N GLU A 202 4.49 10.02 -4.55
CA GLU A 202 3.74 9.61 -3.35
C GLU A 202 3.80 8.08 -3.14
N LEU A 203 4.73 7.35 -3.76
CA LEU A 203 4.80 5.89 -3.59
C LEU A 203 5.50 5.49 -2.28
N SER A 204 6.59 6.17 -1.91
CA SER A 204 7.38 5.88 -0.71
C SER A 204 7.40 7.02 0.30
N ASN A 205 7.68 6.70 1.57
CA ASN A 205 7.97 7.64 2.67
C ASN A 205 6.92 8.74 2.92
N ILE A 206 5.63 8.45 2.73
CA ILE A 206 4.57 9.42 3.07
C ILE A 206 4.25 9.37 4.57
N SER A 207 4.48 10.49 5.27
CA SER A 207 4.01 10.68 6.65
C SER A 207 2.49 10.89 6.76
N LYS A 208 1.82 11.15 5.64
CA LYS A 208 0.38 11.44 5.52
C LYS A 208 -0.30 10.42 4.60
N PRO A 209 -1.65 10.27 4.65
CA PRO A 209 -2.38 9.53 3.64
C PRO A 209 -2.12 10.12 2.24
N ALA A 210 -2.02 9.28 1.21
CA ALA A 210 -1.67 9.72 -0.14
C ALA A 210 -2.77 10.61 -0.74
N THR A 211 -2.39 11.79 -1.23
CA THR A 211 -3.33 12.78 -1.75
C THR A 211 -4.07 12.22 -2.96
N PHE A 212 -3.36 11.50 -3.83
CA PHE A 212 -3.94 10.90 -5.03
C PHE A 212 -5.10 9.93 -4.71
N LEU A 213 -4.97 9.13 -3.66
CA LEU A 213 -5.98 8.13 -3.28
C LEU A 213 -7.21 8.74 -2.62
N HIS A 214 -7.05 9.92 -2.00
CA HIS A 214 -8.06 10.57 -1.18
C HIS A 214 -8.58 11.88 -1.77
N ASN A 215 -8.40 12.10 -3.08
CA ASN A 215 -8.83 13.32 -3.76
C ASN A 215 -10.36 13.44 -3.97
N TYR A 216 -11.14 12.50 -3.43
CA TYR A 216 -12.59 12.63 -3.39
C TYR A 216 -12.98 13.24 -2.04
N PRO A 217 -13.70 14.37 -2.01
CA PRO A 217 -14.27 14.84 -0.76
C PRO A 217 -15.15 13.72 -0.22
N ILE A 218 -14.82 13.22 0.97
CA ILE A 218 -15.71 12.34 1.71
C ILE A 218 -16.99 13.15 1.87
N LYS A 219 -18.02 12.84 1.09
CA LYS A 219 -19.37 13.28 1.41
C LYS A 219 -19.67 12.59 2.73
N ILE A 220 -19.39 13.28 3.83
CA ILE A 220 -20.01 12.95 5.10
C ILE A 220 -21.48 13.04 4.76
N HIS A 221 -22.13 11.89 4.55
CA HIS A 221 -23.56 11.83 4.62
C HIS A 221 -23.85 12.28 6.05
N ALA A 222 -24.20 13.56 6.20
CA ALA A 222 -24.74 14.09 7.43
C ALA A 222 -25.90 13.16 7.77
N LYS A 223 -25.65 12.21 8.69
CA LYS A 223 -26.68 11.31 9.16
C LYS A 223 -27.77 12.23 9.69
N ARG A 224 -28.96 12.00 9.14
CA ARG A 224 -30.23 12.62 9.49
C ARG A 224 -30.32 12.76 11.01
N ALA A 225 -30.88 13.89 11.44
CA ALA A 225 -31.23 14.15 12.83
C ALA A 225 -31.76 12.90 13.52
N ALA A 226 -31.26 12.67 14.74
CA ALA A 226 -31.57 11.52 15.57
C ALA A 226 -33.08 11.28 15.68
N ASP A 227 -33.51 10.06 15.38
CA ASP A 227 -34.81 9.51 15.76
C ASP A 227 -34.58 8.71 17.06
N PRO A 228 -35.16 9.09 18.23
CA PRO A 228 -34.76 8.55 19.54
C PRO A 228 -35.24 7.13 19.85
N THR A 229 -35.95 6.45 18.94
CA THR A 229 -36.56 5.13 19.20
C THR A 229 -36.09 4.07 18.22
N ARG A 230 -34.82 3.67 18.32
CA ARG A 230 -34.38 2.41 17.72
C ARG A 230 -33.31 1.78 18.60
N GLU A 231 -33.72 0.81 19.41
CA GLU A 231 -32.80 -0.08 20.12
C GLU A 231 -31.98 -0.85 19.08
N GLU A 232 -30.67 -0.61 19.04
CA GLU A 232 -29.75 -1.36 18.17
C GLU A 232 -29.36 -2.68 18.87
N GLU A 233 -29.89 -3.78 18.34
CA GLU A 233 -29.48 -5.14 18.66
C GLU A 233 -28.01 -5.34 18.26
N HIS A 234 -27.16 -5.63 19.25
CA HIS A 234 -25.72 -5.78 19.09
C HIS A 234 -25.36 -7.22 18.73
N ASP A 235 -25.26 -7.52 17.43
CA ASP A 235 -24.70 -8.78 16.97
C ASP A 235 -23.16 -8.79 17.19
N PRO A 236 -22.62 -9.77 17.92
CA PRO A 236 -21.18 -9.87 18.11
C PRO A 236 -20.49 -10.26 16.79
N LYS A 237 -19.52 -9.45 16.38
CA LYS A 237 -18.67 -9.74 15.21
C LYS A 237 -17.96 -11.09 15.40
N PRO A 238 -17.91 -11.94 14.35
CA PRO A 238 -17.22 -13.22 14.44
C PRO A 238 -15.74 -13.01 14.69
N ASN A 239 -15.27 -13.64 15.77
CA ASN A 239 -13.88 -13.68 16.18
C ASN A 239 -13.08 -14.49 15.15
N ILE A 240 -12.27 -13.81 14.33
CA ILE A 240 -11.41 -14.45 13.32
C ILE A 240 -10.30 -15.17 14.07
N LYS A 241 -10.49 -16.47 14.34
CA LYS A 241 -9.39 -17.36 14.73
C LYS A 241 -8.47 -17.46 13.50
N LEU A 242 -7.26 -16.89 13.61
CA LEU A 242 -6.18 -17.22 12.68
C LEU A 242 -5.87 -18.71 12.87
N ASP A 243 -6.40 -19.52 11.97
CA ASP A 243 -6.15 -20.96 11.98
C ASP A 243 -4.75 -21.25 11.43
N ILE A 244 -4.04 -22.19 12.05
CA ILE A 244 -2.65 -22.55 11.68
C ILE A 244 -2.59 -23.05 10.22
N ASP A 245 -3.71 -23.52 9.68
CA ASP A 245 -3.83 -23.97 8.29
C ASP A 245 -3.92 -22.82 7.28
N GLN A 246 -4.34 -21.61 7.69
CA GLN A 246 -4.22 -20.39 6.86
C GLN A 246 -2.74 -20.02 6.69
N LEU A 247 -1.94 -20.14 7.75
CA LEU A 247 -0.49 -19.91 7.69
C LEU A 247 0.21 -20.96 6.78
N LYS A 248 -0.21 -22.22 6.83
CA LYS A 248 0.34 -23.28 5.94
C LYS A 248 0.01 -23.05 4.46
N SER A 249 -1.18 -22.53 4.14
CA SER A 249 -1.57 -22.19 2.75
C SER A 249 -0.71 -21.05 2.17
N ILE A 250 -0.46 -20.00 2.96
CA ILE A 250 0.39 -18.88 2.56
C ILE A 250 1.86 -19.34 2.40
N VAL A 251 2.33 -20.32 3.19
CA VAL A 251 3.72 -20.85 3.12
C VAL A 251 3.89 -21.74 1.90
N ALA A 252 3.03 -22.76 1.74
CA ALA A 252 3.16 -23.76 0.68
C ALA A 252 3.08 -23.19 -0.74
N PHE A 253 2.50 -22.00 -0.91
CA PHE A 253 2.22 -21.44 -2.24
C PHE A 253 3.24 -20.38 -2.70
N CYS A 254 3.81 -19.61 -1.79
CA CYS A 254 4.97 -18.77 -2.12
C CYS A 254 6.24 -19.61 -2.36
N ASP A 255 6.33 -20.81 -1.78
CA ASP A 255 7.45 -21.74 -1.99
C ASP A 255 7.56 -22.26 -3.44
N LEU A 256 6.46 -22.26 -4.21
CA LEU A 256 6.46 -22.67 -5.64
C LEU A 256 6.80 -21.53 -6.60
N SER A 257 6.53 -20.28 -6.22
CA SER A 257 6.85 -19.10 -7.05
C SER A 257 8.23 -18.53 -6.72
N LEU A 258 8.63 -18.45 -5.45
CA LEU A 258 9.89 -17.77 -5.06
C LEU A 258 11.15 -18.61 -5.29
N ASN A 259 11.06 -19.94 -5.22
CA ASN A 259 12.21 -20.82 -5.49
C ASN A 259 12.67 -20.81 -6.96
N GLN A 260 11.89 -20.23 -7.87
CA GLN A 260 12.23 -20.20 -9.29
C GLN A 260 12.68 -18.81 -9.79
N TYR A 261 12.53 -17.75 -9.00
CA TYR A 261 12.78 -16.36 -9.46
C TYR A 261 13.62 -15.50 -8.50
N ASN A 262 14.12 -16.07 -7.39
CA ASN A 262 15.21 -15.46 -6.62
C ASN A 262 16.56 -15.88 -7.21
N CYS A 263 16.95 -15.23 -8.32
CA CYS A 263 18.31 -15.14 -8.86
C CYS A 263 18.55 -13.72 -9.39
#